data_AF-A0A7X6VIS5-F1
#
_entry.id   AF-A0A7X6VIS5-F1
#
_cell.length_a   1.000
_cell.length_b   1.000
_cell.length_c   1.000
_cell.angle_alpha   90.00
_cell.angle_beta   90.00
_cell.angle_gamma   90.00
#
_symmetry.space_group_name_H-M   'P 1'
#
loop_
_entity.id
_entity.type
_entity.pdbx_description
1 polymer ?
#
loop_
_entity_poly.entity_id
_entity_poly.type
_entity_poly.pdbx_seq_one_letter_code
_entity_poly.pdbx_strand_id
1 'polypeptide(L)'
;MIKIISYRTKDTNIEITYTPNVRTYNIVSGLMTDDCRPFRIAQSAMIWIDENGYIGEIECIYPIVVEDQICTFKDKVKIFDGFPAFEIPYCDNEVYIQNQVNGFIIWFSKDKEIDTIITFKHLKFLISNNELVGITCKEHEIIE
;
A
#
# COMPACT_ATOMS: atom_id res chain seq x y z
N MET A 1 10.89 -4.47 7.19
CA MET A 1 10.45 -3.16 6.68
C MET A 1 10.49 -3.18 5.17
N ILE A 2 9.41 -2.77 4.51
CA ILE A 2 9.25 -2.83 3.05
C ILE A 2 10.05 -1.67 2.42
N LYS A 3 11.04 -1.98 1.58
CA LYS A 3 11.96 -0.99 1.01
C LYS A 3 11.69 -0.74 -0.47
N ILE A 4 11.79 0.50 -0.91
CA ILE A 4 11.76 0.79 -2.34
C ILE A 4 13.12 0.43 -2.96
N ILE A 5 13.08 -0.25 -4.11
CA ILE A 5 14.27 -0.61 -4.89
C ILE A 5 14.31 0.05 -6.27
N SER A 6 13.16 0.36 -6.85
CA SER A 6 13.07 1.09 -8.12
C SER A 6 11.65 1.67 -8.30
N TYR A 7 11.43 2.39 -9.39
CA TYR A 7 10.11 2.80 -9.85
C TYR A 7 10.07 2.83 -11.37
N ARG A 8 8.87 2.72 -11.94
CA ARG A 8 8.66 2.84 -13.38
C ARG A 8 7.48 3.74 -13.71
N THR A 9 7.47 4.30 -14.91
CA THR A 9 6.34 5.07 -15.45
C THR A 9 5.46 4.25 -16.39
N LYS A 10 5.78 2.97 -16.60
CA LYS A 10 4.99 2.05 -17.42
C LYS A 10 3.60 1.86 -16.80
N ASP A 11 2.59 2.08 -17.62
CA ASP A 11 1.19 1.94 -17.21
C ASP A 11 0.82 0.50 -16.83
N THR A 12 -0.12 0.37 -15.89
CA THR A 12 -0.75 -0.89 -15.49
C THR A 12 -2.11 -0.60 -14.86
N ASN A 13 -3.07 -1.52 -14.99
CA ASN A 13 -4.37 -1.39 -14.34
C ASN A 13 -4.22 -1.41 -12.82
N ILE A 14 -5.12 -0.72 -12.13
CA ILE A 14 -5.22 -0.72 -10.67
C ILE A 14 -6.70 -0.83 -10.33
N GLU A 15 -7.04 -1.85 -9.57
CA GLU A 15 -8.36 -2.10 -9.02
C GLU A 15 -8.25 -2.01 -7.50
N ILE A 16 -9.16 -1.24 -6.89
CA ILE A 16 -9.19 -1.02 -5.45
C ILE A 16 -10.58 -1.40 -4.99
N THR A 17 -10.67 -2.41 -4.14
CA THR A 17 -11.95 -2.93 -3.65
C THR A 17 -11.99 -2.93 -2.13
N TYR A 18 -13.18 -2.69 -1.60
CA TYR A 18 -13.47 -2.83 -0.19
C TYR A 18 -14.74 -3.67 -0.03
N THR A 19 -14.65 -4.75 0.74
CA THR A 19 -15.78 -5.62 1.07
C THR A 19 -16.12 -5.46 2.56
N PRO A 20 -17.13 -4.64 2.92
CA PRO A 20 -17.42 -4.30 4.31
C PRO A 20 -17.79 -5.50 5.19
N ASN A 21 -18.53 -6.45 4.63
CA ASN A 21 -19.06 -7.62 5.35
C ASN A 21 -17.95 -8.51 5.93
N VAL A 22 -16.82 -8.58 5.24
CA VAL A 22 -15.62 -9.33 5.67
C VAL A 22 -14.43 -8.42 5.97
N ARG A 23 -14.66 -7.10 6.07
CA ARG A 23 -13.66 -6.05 6.34
C ARG A 23 -12.37 -6.27 5.55
N THR A 24 -12.52 -6.51 4.26
CA THR A 24 -11.43 -6.84 3.35
C THR A 24 -11.12 -5.65 2.45
N TYR A 25 -9.87 -5.24 2.39
CA TYR A 25 -9.37 -4.13 1.60
C TYR A 25 -8.32 -4.63 0.63
N ASN A 26 -8.61 -4.56 -0.66
CA ASN A 26 -7.75 -5.11 -1.71
C ASN A 26 -7.29 -4.04 -2.69
N ILE A 27 -6.04 -4.19 -3.13
CA ILE A 27 -5.46 -3.44 -4.23
C ILE A 27 -4.86 -4.47 -5.19
N VAL A 28 -5.40 -4.58 -6.40
CA VAL A 28 -4.90 -5.49 -7.42
C VAL A 28 -4.37 -4.67 -8.59
N SER A 29 -3.15 -4.94 -9.01
CA SER A 29 -2.58 -4.35 -10.22
C SER A 29 -2.70 -5.30 -11.40
N GLY A 30 -2.61 -4.76 -12.62
CA GLY A 30 -2.51 -5.56 -13.84
C GLY A 30 -1.22 -6.39 -13.96
N LEU A 31 -0.42 -6.48 -12.90
CA LEU A 31 0.76 -7.34 -12.80
C LEU A 31 0.52 -8.59 -11.97
N MET A 32 -0.65 -8.71 -11.33
CA MET A 32 -0.98 -9.93 -10.60
C MET A 32 -1.05 -11.11 -11.56
N THR A 33 -0.25 -12.13 -11.29
CA THR A 33 -0.17 -13.38 -12.06
C THR A 33 0.10 -14.53 -11.10
N ASP A 34 -0.02 -15.78 -11.58
CA ASP A 34 0.30 -16.98 -10.81
C ASP A 34 1.78 -17.06 -10.39
N ASP A 35 2.66 -16.29 -11.04
CA ASP A 35 4.10 -16.20 -10.73
C ASP A 35 4.40 -15.22 -9.58
N CYS A 36 3.43 -14.40 -9.16
CA CYS A 36 3.61 -13.48 -8.06
C CYS A 36 3.79 -14.24 -6.73
N ARG A 37 4.81 -13.84 -5.97
CA ARG A 37 5.17 -14.51 -4.72
C ARG A 37 4.50 -13.81 -3.54
N PRO A 38 3.84 -14.56 -2.62
CA PRO A 38 3.21 -14.01 -1.44
C PRO A 38 4.22 -13.67 -0.34
N PHE A 39 4.02 -12.54 0.32
CA PHE A 39 4.76 -12.08 1.49
C PHE A 39 3.76 -11.67 2.58
N ARG A 40 3.78 -12.41 3.69
CA ARG A 40 2.97 -12.07 4.87
C ARG A 40 3.62 -10.87 5.56
N ILE A 41 2.90 -9.75 5.65
CA ILE A 41 3.37 -8.53 6.30
C ILE A 41 2.86 -8.44 7.74
N ALA A 42 1.63 -8.91 7.95
CA ALA A 42 0.96 -8.99 9.24
C ALA A 42 0.04 -10.22 9.26
N GLN A 43 -0.53 -10.54 10.42
CA GLN A 43 -1.63 -11.50 10.53
C GLN A 43 -2.79 -11.14 9.59
N SER A 44 -3.08 -9.84 9.47
CA SER A 44 -4.19 -9.29 8.69
C SER A 44 -3.81 -8.86 7.27
N ALA A 45 -2.55 -9.03 6.83
CA ALA A 45 -2.11 -8.47 5.55
C ALA A 45 -1.08 -9.32 4.80
N MET A 46 -1.34 -9.50 3.51
CA MET A 46 -0.49 -10.21 2.55
C MET A 46 -0.21 -9.31 1.34
N ILE A 47 1.00 -9.37 0.81
CA ILE A 47 1.38 -8.68 -0.43
C ILE A 47 1.94 -9.71 -1.41
N TRP A 48 1.46 -9.71 -2.64
CA TRP A 48 2.01 -10.48 -3.74
C TRP A 48 2.85 -9.56 -4.63
N ILE A 49 4.08 -9.96 -4.93
CA ILE A 49 4.99 -9.19 -5.79
C ILE A 49 5.48 -10.04 -6.97
N ASP A 50 5.68 -9.40 -8.12
CA ASP A 50 6.33 -10.03 -9.28
C ASP A 50 7.85 -10.21 -9.05
N GLU A 51 8.52 -10.86 -10.00
CA GLU A 51 9.98 -11.10 -9.94
C GLU A 51 10.84 -9.82 -9.88
N ASN A 52 10.28 -8.68 -10.29
CA ASN A 52 10.93 -7.37 -10.29
C ASN A 52 10.58 -6.55 -9.05
N GLY A 53 9.77 -7.09 -8.14
CA GLY A 53 9.33 -6.46 -6.89
C GLY A 53 8.11 -5.55 -7.03
N TYR A 54 7.45 -5.49 -8.19
CA TYR A 54 6.22 -4.70 -8.33
C TYR A 54 5.04 -5.41 -7.68
N ILE A 55 4.16 -4.64 -7.04
CA ILE A 55 2.95 -5.17 -6.40
C ILE A 55 2.03 -5.75 -7.47
N GLY A 56 1.75 -7.05 -7.36
CA GLY A 56 0.60 -7.69 -8.01
C GLY A 56 -0.66 -7.43 -7.20
N GLU A 57 -0.65 -7.77 -5.91
CA GLU A 57 -1.81 -7.61 -5.02
C GLU A 57 -1.39 -7.21 -3.60
N ILE A 58 -2.25 -6.43 -2.94
CA ILE A 58 -2.27 -6.26 -1.48
C ILE A 58 -3.65 -6.66 -1.01
N GLU A 59 -3.71 -7.60 -0.06
CA GLU A 59 -4.96 -8.01 0.60
C GLU A 59 -4.82 -7.76 2.09
N CYS A 60 -5.79 -7.04 2.65
CA CYS A 60 -5.90 -6.81 4.09
C CYS A 60 -7.27 -7.29 4.61
N ILE A 61 -7.27 -8.32 5.46
CA ILE A 61 -8.48 -8.96 6.00
C ILE A 61 -8.54 -8.71 7.52
N TYR A 62 -9.66 -8.16 7.99
CA TYR A 62 -9.88 -7.76 9.39
C TYR A 62 -8.69 -6.99 10.02
N PRO A 63 -8.17 -5.92 9.38
CA PRO A 63 -7.10 -5.12 9.93
C PRO A 63 -7.55 -4.27 11.14
N ILE A 64 -6.58 -3.74 11.88
CA ILE A 64 -6.85 -2.77 12.96
C ILE A 64 -7.30 -1.46 12.31
N VAL A 65 -8.45 -0.92 12.73
CA VAL A 65 -8.95 0.37 12.21
C VAL A 65 -8.52 1.49 13.14
N VAL A 66 -7.99 2.57 12.58
CA VAL A 66 -7.60 3.79 13.31
C VAL A 66 -8.41 4.98 12.78
N GLU A 67 -8.82 5.87 13.69
CA GLU A 67 -9.58 7.08 13.34
C GLU A 67 -8.62 8.24 13.04
N ASP A 68 -7.60 8.39 13.88
CA ASP A 68 -6.60 9.46 13.77
C ASP A 68 -5.49 9.13 12.77
N GLN A 69 -4.85 10.18 12.27
CA GLN A 69 -3.65 10.07 11.45
C GLN A 69 -2.46 9.59 12.32
N ILE A 70 -1.86 8.46 11.95
CA ILE A 70 -0.81 7.79 12.75
C ILE A 70 0.63 8.01 12.26
N CYS A 71 0.82 8.79 11.20
CA CYS A 71 2.12 9.22 10.67
C CYS A 71 2.06 10.69 10.28
N THR A 72 3.18 11.40 10.36
CA THR A 72 3.27 12.83 10.03
C THR A 72 3.97 13.05 8.69
N PHE A 73 3.94 14.29 8.18
CA PHE A 73 4.69 14.68 6.97
C PHE A 73 5.80 15.66 7.36
N LYS A 74 6.96 15.56 6.70
CA LYS A 74 8.01 16.60 6.77
C LYS A 74 7.50 17.91 6.20
N ASP A 75 8.10 19.03 6.63
CA ASP A 75 7.83 20.36 6.05
C ASP A 75 8.06 20.41 4.53
N LYS A 76 9.01 19.61 4.03
CA LYS A 76 9.34 19.49 2.60
C LYS A 76 9.27 18.03 2.16
N VAL A 77 8.17 17.68 1.52
CA VAL A 77 7.93 16.35 0.94
C VAL A 77 8.30 16.36 -0.54
N LYS A 78 9.09 15.37 -0.98
CA LYS A 78 9.38 15.15 -2.40
C LYS A 78 8.20 14.43 -3.05
N ILE A 79 7.79 14.85 -4.24
CA ILE A 79 6.69 14.24 -4.98
C ILE A 79 7.16 13.88 -6.38
N PHE A 80 6.86 12.67 -6.84
CA PHE A 80 7.09 12.25 -8.22
C PHE A 80 6.07 11.19 -8.66
N ASP A 81 5.96 11.01 -9.98
CA ASP A 81 5.03 10.07 -10.59
C ASP A 81 5.73 8.73 -10.91
N GLY A 82 5.04 7.62 -10.64
CA GLY A 82 5.52 6.28 -10.99
C GLY A 82 4.95 5.17 -10.10
N PHE A 83 5.10 3.93 -10.55
CA PHE A 83 4.76 2.73 -9.80
C PHE A 83 6.02 2.14 -9.17
N PRO A 84 6.14 2.12 -7.82
CA PRO A 84 7.32 1.62 -7.14
C PRO A 84 7.41 0.08 -7.14
N ALA A 85 8.64 -0.42 -7.16
CA ALA A 85 8.97 -1.80 -6.83
C ALA A 85 9.58 -1.86 -5.42
N PHE A 86 9.36 -2.99 -4.75
CA PHE A 86 9.74 -3.19 -3.38
C PHE A 86 10.58 -4.44 -3.17
N GLU A 87 11.51 -4.35 -2.22
CA GLU A 87 12.08 -5.48 -1.53
C GLU A 87 11.33 -5.67 -0.21
N ILE A 88 10.74 -6.86 -0.04
CA ILE A 88 9.98 -7.22 1.15
C ILE A 88 10.81 -8.24 1.95
N PRO A 89 11.60 -7.82 2.95
CA PRO A 89 12.19 -8.76 3.90
C PRO A 89 11.09 -9.35 4.78
N TYR A 90 11.41 -10.39 5.56
CA TYR A 90 10.50 -10.90 6.59
C TYR A 90 10.03 -9.73 7.49
N CYS A 91 8.72 -9.55 7.59
CA CYS A 91 8.09 -8.50 8.39
C CYS A 91 7.11 -9.17 9.37
N ASP A 92 7.12 -8.70 10.61
CA ASP A 92 6.11 -9.01 11.63
C ASP A 92 5.55 -7.69 12.12
N ASN A 93 4.88 -7.00 11.20
CA ASN A 93 4.35 -5.65 11.43
C ASN A 93 2.87 -5.74 11.83
N GLU A 94 2.38 -4.67 12.45
CA GLU A 94 0.94 -4.39 12.49
C GLU A 94 0.55 -3.62 11.22
N VAL A 95 -0.60 -3.95 10.65
CA VAL A 95 -1.21 -3.20 9.56
C VAL A 95 -2.49 -2.54 10.05
N TYR A 96 -2.60 -1.25 9.75
CA TYR A 96 -3.75 -0.43 10.13
C TYR A 96 -4.47 0.09 8.90
N ILE A 97 -5.79 0.25 9.03
CA ILE A 97 -6.61 0.96 8.05
C ILE A 97 -7.12 2.25 8.66
N GLN A 98 -6.96 3.33 7.91
CA GLN A 98 -7.64 4.60 8.18
C GLN A 98 -8.67 4.85 7.07
N ASN A 99 -9.95 4.70 7.39
CA ASN A 99 -11.02 4.96 6.42
C ASN A 99 -11.12 6.46 6.12
N GLN A 100 -11.40 6.79 4.86
CA GLN A 100 -11.64 8.17 4.40
C GLN A 100 -12.98 8.23 3.66
N VAL A 101 -13.50 9.45 3.44
CA VAL A 101 -14.79 9.65 2.77
C VAL A 101 -14.86 8.96 1.39
N ASN A 102 -13.77 9.01 0.62
CA ASN A 102 -13.70 8.44 -0.75
C ASN A 102 -12.52 7.47 -0.91
N GLY A 103 -12.21 6.67 0.10
CA GLY A 103 -10.99 5.87 0.09
C GLY A 103 -10.60 5.33 1.45
N PHE A 104 -9.36 4.88 1.53
CA PHE A 104 -8.73 4.46 2.77
C PHE A 104 -7.22 4.60 2.66
N ILE A 105 -6.54 4.55 3.79
CA ILE A 105 -5.08 4.43 3.83
C ILE A 105 -4.75 3.09 4.47
N ILE A 106 -3.90 2.31 3.80
CA ILE A 106 -3.23 1.15 4.41
C ILE A 106 -1.94 1.64 5.03
N TRP A 107 -1.76 1.48 6.32
CA TRP A 107 -0.55 1.83 7.04
C TRP A 107 0.23 0.57 7.41
N PHE A 108 1.51 0.53 7.04
CA PHE A 108 2.47 -0.54 7.34
C PHE A 108 3.41 -0.18 8.50
N SER A 109 3.29 1.04 9.02
CA SER A 109 4.05 1.58 10.14
C SER A 109 3.29 2.75 10.78
N LYS A 110 3.60 3.04 12.04
CA LYS A 110 3.14 4.21 12.79
C LYS A 110 4.33 5.05 13.25
N ASP A 111 4.07 6.29 13.66
CA ASP A 111 5.05 7.21 14.24
C ASP A 111 6.24 7.49 13.30
N LYS A 112 5.99 7.45 11.98
CA LYS A 112 6.96 7.77 10.94
C LYS A 112 6.68 9.16 10.36
N GLU A 113 7.74 9.80 9.90
CA GLU A 113 7.67 11.10 9.23
C GLU A 113 7.90 10.90 7.73
N ILE A 114 6.86 11.15 6.94
CA ILE A 114 6.83 10.96 5.48
C ILE A 114 7.65 12.08 4.82
N ASP A 115 8.64 11.68 4.03
CA ASP A 115 9.52 12.60 3.30
C ASP A 115 9.35 12.55 1.78
N THR A 116 8.68 11.52 1.29
CA THR A 116 8.51 11.27 -0.14
C THR A 116 7.12 10.69 -0.42
N ILE A 117 6.48 11.15 -1.50
CA ILE A 117 5.22 10.63 -2.03
C ILE A 117 5.43 10.22 -3.48
N ILE A 118 5.10 8.98 -3.80
CA ILE A 118 5.07 8.49 -5.18
C ILE A 118 3.61 8.37 -5.61
N THR A 119 3.23 9.04 -6.69
CA THR A 119 1.84 9.04 -7.19
C THR A 119 1.71 8.12 -8.39
N PHE A 120 0.70 7.26 -8.38
CA PHE A 120 0.35 6.43 -9.54
C PHE A 120 -1.16 6.25 -9.62
N LYS A 121 -1.79 6.87 -10.62
CA LYS A 121 -3.26 6.87 -10.76
C LYS A 121 -3.92 7.33 -9.45
N HIS A 122 -4.77 6.49 -8.87
CA HIS A 122 -5.52 6.77 -7.65
C HIS A 122 -4.77 6.34 -6.36
N LEU A 123 -3.53 5.86 -6.50
CA LEU A 123 -2.65 5.47 -5.38
C LEU A 123 -1.62 6.56 -5.08
N LYS A 124 -1.33 6.73 -3.78
CA LYS A 124 -0.15 7.45 -3.30
C LYS A 124 0.63 6.57 -2.33
N PHE A 125 1.88 6.26 -2.68
CA PHE A 125 2.81 5.55 -1.81
C PHE A 125 3.51 6.56 -0.91
N LEU A 126 3.34 6.41 0.40
CA LEU A 126 3.84 7.28 1.45
C LEU A 126 5.13 6.69 2.00
N ILE A 127 6.24 7.43 1.85
CA ILE A 127 7.58 6.91 2.07
C ILE A 127 8.30 7.72 3.15
N SER A 128 9.02 7.01 4.02
CA SER A 128 9.93 7.61 5.02
C SER A 128 11.29 6.94 4.91
N ASN A 129 12.35 7.70 4.62
CA ASN A 129 13.72 7.19 4.52
C ASN A 129 13.86 5.91 3.65
N ASN A 130 13.24 5.91 2.45
CA ASN A 130 13.20 4.77 1.51
C ASN A 130 12.35 3.55 1.93
N GLU A 131 11.53 3.69 2.99
CA GLU A 131 10.63 2.65 3.47
C GLU A 131 9.18 3.00 3.12
N LEU A 132 8.40 2.00 2.67
CA LEU A 132 6.96 2.14 2.51
C LEU A 132 6.29 2.19 3.89
N VAL A 133 5.64 3.31 4.18
CA VAL A 133 4.94 3.56 5.45
C VAL A 133 3.43 3.41 5.28
N GLY A 134 2.90 3.81 4.13
CA GLY A 134 1.49 3.62 3.83
C GLY A 134 1.14 3.81 2.37
N ILE A 135 -0.07 3.42 2.00
CA ILE A 135 -0.64 3.61 0.66
C ILE A 135 -1.99 4.27 0.82
N THR A 136 -2.12 5.51 0.35
CA THR A 136 -3.43 6.15 0.20
C THR A 136 -4.10 5.62 -1.05
N CYS A 137 -5.33 5.15 -0.89
CA CYS A 137 -6.19 4.65 -1.94
C CYS A 137 -7.37 5.60 -2.08
N LYS A 138 -7.49 6.25 -3.23
CA LYS A 138 -8.68 7.03 -3.60
C LYS A 138 -9.53 6.22 -4.57
N GLU A 139 -10.84 6.43 -4.54
CA GLU A 139 -11.78 5.82 -5.48
C GLU A 139 -11.72 4.28 -5.45
N HIS A 140 -12.53 3.68 -4.57
CA HIS A 140 -12.63 2.24 -4.44
C HIS A 140 -14.04 1.76 -4.81
N GLU A 141 -14.11 0.55 -5.34
CA GLU A 141 -15.38 -0.16 -5.51
C GLU A 141 -15.78 -0.83 -4.19
N ILE A 142 -17.04 -0.66 -3.79
CA ILE A 142 -17.62 -1.35 -2.64
C ILE A 142 -18.28 -2.62 -3.17
N ILE A 143 -17.83 -3.77 -2.67
CA ILE A 143 -18.42 -5.07 -3.00
C ILE A 143 -19.28 -5.49 -1.81
N GLU A 144 -20.58 -5.69 -2.03
CA GLU A 144 -21.55 -6.12 -1.01
C GLU A 144 -21.57 -7.64 -0.80
#